data_AF-A0A379SE56-F1
#
_entry.id   AF-A0A379SE56-F1
#
_cell.length_a   1.000
_cell.length_b   1.000
_cell.length_c   1.000
_cell.angle_alpha   90.00
_cell.angle_beta   90.00
_cell.angle_gamma   90.00
#
_symmetry.space_group_name_H-M   'P 1'
#
loop_
_entity.id
_entity.type
_entity.pdbx_description
1 polymer ?
#
loop_
_entity_poly.entity_id
_entity_poly.type
_entity_poly.pdbx_seq_one_letter_code
_entity_poly.pdbx_strand_id
1 'polypeptide(L)'
;MHTLNVKTATRESAEQFKVDERQRYCVTNGDERLDFIPALFFTPSADNMIASWLRQHSDYDGGFWSYWIIPQGTGGNVAPNCVRFTTAQTGYIAPEGEQRYNMVIPGNYFEAEVSADAAGIIATLMIMNWLSWQVADMGPEYSKVCKHLVARQDALKDYISIIKHPEAYLIYRAID
;
A
#
# COMPACT_ATOMS: atom_id res chain seq x y z
N MET A 1 8.22 -44.04 -30.24
CA MET A 1 8.29 -42.56 -30.24
C MET A 1 7.03 -42.05 -29.58
N HIS A 2 7.09 -41.65 -28.31
CA HIS A 2 5.95 -41.09 -27.58
C HIS A 2 6.16 -39.58 -27.43
N THR A 3 5.30 -38.80 -28.06
CA THR A 3 5.26 -37.34 -27.93
C THR A 3 4.54 -36.97 -26.63
N LEU A 4 5.27 -36.36 -25.70
CA LEU A 4 4.70 -35.75 -24.50
C LEU A 4 4.11 -34.38 -24.87
N ASN A 5 2.81 -34.25 -24.63
CA ASN A 5 2.01 -33.08 -24.91
C ASN A 5 2.19 -32.07 -23.75
N VAL A 6 3.06 -31.08 -23.92
CA VAL A 6 3.27 -29.98 -22.97
C VAL A 6 2.24 -28.89 -23.25
N LYS A 7 1.08 -28.94 -22.58
CA LYS A 7 0.11 -27.84 -22.56
C LYS A 7 -0.71 -27.85 -21.27
N THR A 8 -0.14 -27.43 -20.14
CA THR A 8 -0.91 -26.85 -19.00
C THR A 8 0.05 -26.40 -17.90
N ALA A 9 0.62 -25.20 -18.04
CA ALA A 9 1.25 -24.48 -16.93
C ALA A 9 1.00 -22.97 -17.04
N THR A 10 0.78 -22.47 -18.26
CA THR A 10 0.65 -21.03 -18.54
C THR A 10 -0.74 -20.46 -18.24
N ARG A 11 -1.75 -21.28 -17.91
CA ARG A 11 -3.14 -20.81 -17.74
C ARG A 11 -3.52 -20.48 -16.29
N GLU A 12 -2.93 -21.13 -15.30
CA GLU A 12 -3.21 -20.87 -13.88
C GLU A 12 -2.53 -19.59 -13.38
N SER A 13 -1.34 -19.27 -13.88
CA SER A 13 -0.62 -18.04 -13.51
C SER A 13 -1.30 -16.74 -13.97
N ALA A 14 -2.22 -16.81 -14.94
CA ALA A 14 -2.88 -15.62 -15.49
C ALA A 14 -4.17 -15.24 -14.76
N GLU A 15 -4.82 -16.17 -14.06
CA GLU A 15 -6.05 -15.90 -13.29
C GLU A 15 -5.79 -15.32 -11.90
N GLN A 16 -4.55 -15.46 -11.40
CA GLN A 16 -4.11 -14.96 -10.08
C GLN A 16 -3.90 -13.43 -10.07
N PHE A 17 -3.76 -12.82 -11.26
CA PHE A 17 -3.50 -11.39 -11.44
C PHE A 17 -4.72 -10.65 -12.01
N LYS A 18 -5.88 -10.75 -11.36
CA LYS A 18 -7.02 -9.89 -11.70
C LYS A 18 -6.79 -8.49 -11.15
N VAL A 19 -6.42 -7.59 -12.06
CA VAL A 19 -6.38 -6.15 -11.83
C VAL A 19 -7.81 -5.67 -11.57
N ASP A 20 -8.07 -5.07 -10.41
CA ASP A 20 -9.37 -4.46 -10.14
C ASP A 20 -9.54 -3.12 -10.89
N GLU A 21 -10.72 -2.48 -10.78
CA GLU A 21 -11.00 -1.17 -11.41
C GLU A 21 -10.00 -0.08 -10.97
N ARG A 22 -9.31 -0.30 -9.85
CA ARG A 22 -8.31 0.61 -9.28
C ARG A 22 -6.89 0.18 -9.63
N GLN A 23 -6.67 -0.71 -10.59
CA GLN A 23 -5.33 -1.09 -11.04
C GLN A 23 -4.44 -1.74 -9.95
N ARG A 24 -5.04 -2.37 -8.93
CA ARG A 24 -4.33 -3.07 -7.84
C ARG A 24 -4.69 -4.56 -7.81
N TYR A 25 -3.86 -5.35 -7.14
CA TYR A 25 -4.02 -6.79 -6.97
C TYR A 25 -4.25 -7.11 -5.50
N CYS A 26 -5.33 -7.83 -5.20
CA CYS A 26 -5.58 -8.35 -3.85
C CYS A 26 -4.73 -9.60 -3.62
N VAL A 27 -3.94 -9.62 -2.55
CA VAL A 27 -3.22 -10.83 -2.13
C VAL A 27 -4.20 -11.78 -1.42
N THR A 28 -4.56 -12.85 -2.11
CA THR A 28 -5.53 -13.85 -1.64
C THR A 28 -4.87 -15.14 -1.17
N ASN A 29 -3.67 -15.44 -1.66
CA ASN A 29 -2.90 -16.61 -1.24
C ASN A 29 -2.27 -16.39 0.14
N GLY A 30 -2.41 -17.36 1.05
CA GLY A 30 -1.87 -17.29 2.41
C GLY A 30 -0.35 -17.19 2.47
N ASP A 31 0.37 -17.87 1.59
CA ASP A 31 1.84 -17.84 1.54
C ASP A 31 2.33 -16.47 1.03
N GLU A 32 1.68 -15.92 -0.01
CA GLU A 32 2.00 -14.57 -0.50
C GLU A 32 1.71 -13.49 0.55
N ARG A 33 0.70 -13.68 1.41
CA ARG A 33 0.41 -12.77 2.52
C ARG A 33 1.55 -12.75 3.55
N LEU A 34 2.18 -13.89 3.83
CA LEU A 34 3.32 -13.98 4.76
C LEU A 34 4.53 -13.20 4.24
N ASP A 35 4.78 -13.24 2.93
CA ASP A 35 5.91 -12.57 2.31
C ASP A 35 5.65 -11.07 2.07
N PHE A 36 4.38 -10.66 1.98
CA PHE A 36 4.01 -9.28 1.61
C PHE A 36 4.58 -8.23 2.56
N ILE A 37 4.39 -8.40 3.88
CA ILE A 37 4.75 -7.38 4.88
C ILE A 37 6.27 -7.14 4.92
N PRO A 38 7.12 -8.17 5.08
CA PRO A 38 8.58 -8.00 4.99
C PRO A 38 9.02 -7.47 3.62
N ALA A 39 8.39 -7.92 2.53
CA ALA A 39 8.75 -7.46 1.20
C ALA A 39 8.47 -5.97 1.01
N LEU A 40 7.34 -5.45 1.52
CA LEU A 40 6.91 -4.06 1.36
C LEU A 40 7.62 -3.10 2.33
N PHE A 41 7.86 -3.51 3.58
CA PHE A 41 8.36 -2.62 4.64
C PHE A 41 9.79 -2.91 5.09
N PHE A 42 10.42 -3.98 4.61
CA PHE A 42 11.72 -4.49 5.10
C PHE A 42 11.72 -4.88 6.59
N THR A 43 10.54 -5.09 7.18
CA THR A 43 10.37 -5.57 8.55
C THR A 43 9.10 -6.41 8.66
N PRO A 44 9.12 -7.56 9.36
CA PRO A 44 7.91 -8.36 9.58
C PRO A 44 6.92 -7.69 10.53
N SER A 45 7.35 -6.69 11.30
CA SER A 45 6.52 -6.06 12.34
C SER A 45 5.61 -4.95 11.82
N ALA A 46 5.66 -4.61 10.54
CA ALA A 46 4.96 -3.43 10.03
C ALA A 46 3.43 -3.56 10.10
N ASP A 47 2.87 -4.76 10.01
CA ASP A 47 1.45 -5.02 10.23
C ASP A 47 0.97 -4.57 11.63
N ASN A 48 1.73 -4.96 12.67
CA ASN A 48 1.47 -4.60 14.06
C ASN A 48 1.66 -3.10 14.29
N MET A 49 2.64 -2.49 13.62
CA MET A 49 2.87 -1.05 13.68
C MET A 49 1.71 -0.27 13.06
N ILE A 50 1.20 -0.70 11.90
CA ILE A 50 0.07 -0.06 11.21
C ILE A 50 -1.21 -0.21 12.06
N ALA A 51 -1.48 -1.42 12.57
CA ALA A 51 -2.63 -1.65 13.45
C ALA A 51 -2.55 -0.79 14.73
N SER A 52 -1.36 -0.69 15.34
CA SER A 52 -1.17 0.14 16.54
C SER A 52 -1.34 1.62 16.24
N TRP A 53 -0.83 2.08 15.09
CA TRP A 53 -1.00 3.46 14.64
C TRP A 53 -2.47 3.80 14.43
N LEU A 54 -3.25 2.91 13.77
CA LEU A 54 -4.70 3.11 13.63
C LEU A 54 -5.41 3.16 14.98
N ARG A 55 -5.13 2.24 15.92
CA ARG A 55 -5.73 2.30 17.27
C ARG A 55 -5.41 3.58 18.03
N GLN A 56 -4.24 4.16 17.78
CA GLN A 56 -3.81 5.41 18.43
C GLN A 56 -4.49 6.64 17.82
N HIS A 57 -4.78 6.60 16.53
CA HIS A 57 -5.23 7.75 15.76
C HIS A 57 -6.64 7.63 15.21
N SER A 58 -7.38 6.58 15.54
CA SER A 58 -8.79 6.45 15.20
C SER A 58 -9.53 5.53 16.18
N ASP A 59 -10.82 5.36 15.95
CA ASP A 59 -11.69 4.39 16.63
C ASP A 59 -11.56 2.94 16.07
N TYR A 60 -10.44 2.63 15.41
CA TYR A 60 -10.16 1.27 14.93
C TYR A 60 -9.95 0.31 16.11
N ASP A 61 -10.69 -0.79 16.14
CA ASP A 61 -10.65 -1.79 17.22
C ASP A 61 -10.04 -3.14 16.81
N GLY A 62 -9.92 -3.41 15.50
CA GLY A 62 -9.34 -4.65 14.98
C GLY A 62 -10.02 -5.12 13.71
N GLY A 63 -9.85 -6.39 13.39
CA GLY A 63 -10.47 -7.02 12.22
C GLY A 63 -9.45 -7.66 11.26
N PHE A 64 -9.95 -8.15 10.14
CA PHE A 64 -9.14 -8.71 9.07
C PHE A 64 -8.58 -7.59 8.18
N TRP A 65 -7.50 -7.91 7.47
CA TRP A 65 -6.80 -6.97 6.60
C TRP A 65 -6.77 -7.49 5.18
N SER A 66 -7.07 -6.60 4.24
CA SER A 66 -6.78 -6.78 2.82
C SER A 66 -5.39 -6.23 2.50
N TYR A 67 -4.70 -6.93 1.61
CA TYR A 67 -3.34 -6.63 1.19
C TYR A 67 -3.37 -6.32 -0.30
N TRP A 68 -2.85 -5.15 -0.68
CA TRP A 68 -2.95 -4.64 -2.04
C TRP A 68 -1.55 -4.42 -2.62
N ILE A 69 -1.25 -5.09 -3.72
CA ILE A 69 -0.04 -4.85 -4.51
C ILE A 69 -0.38 -3.89 -5.66
N ILE A 70 0.47 -2.89 -5.87
CA ILE A 70 0.45 -2.00 -7.02
C ILE A 70 1.75 -2.22 -7.80
N PRO A 71 1.68 -2.79 -9.02
CA PRO A 71 2.88 -2.99 -9.82
C PRO A 71 3.54 -1.68 -10.21
N GLN A 72 4.83 -1.78 -10.50
CA GLN A 72 5.55 -0.74 -11.18
C GLN A 72 4.97 -0.50 -12.58
N GLY A 73 4.90 0.77 -13.00
CA GLY A 73 4.37 1.14 -14.31
C GLY A 73 2.84 1.17 -14.37
N THR A 74 2.15 1.04 -13.24
CA THR A 74 0.72 1.35 -13.12
C THR A 74 0.52 2.80 -13.52
N GLY A 75 -0.37 3.09 -14.49
CA GLY A 75 -0.42 4.38 -15.16
C GLY A 75 -1.82 4.91 -15.39
N GLY A 76 -1.97 6.24 -15.35
CA GLY A 76 -3.23 6.89 -15.66
C GLY A 76 -3.16 8.41 -15.75
N ASN A 77 -4.27 9.00 -16.18
CA ASN A 77 -4.40 10.44 -16.36
C ASN A 77 -4.68 11.13 -15.02
N VAL A 78 -3.71 11.89 -14.51
CA VAL A 78 -3.83 12.67 -13.27
C VAL A 78 -4.41 14.07 -13.51
N ALA A 79 -4.19 14.63 -14.71
CA ALA A 79 -4.73 15.93 -15.14
C ALA A 79 -4.86 15.95 -16.68
N PRO A 80 -5.54 16.96 -17.27
CA PRO A 80 -5.56 17.11 -18.73
C PRO A 80 -4.14 17.10 -19.32
N ASN A 81 -3.88 16.20 -20.27
CA ASN A 81 -2.58 16.00 -20.90
C ASN A 81 -1.43 15.62 -19.94
N CYS A 82 -1.75 15.10 -18.75
CA CYS A 82 -0.76 14.63 -17.78
C CYS A 82 -1.02 13.17 -17.42
N VAL A 83 -0.17 12.29 -17.95
CA VAL A 83 -0.12 10.87 -17.58
C VAL A 83 0.99 10.69 -16.56
N ARG A 84 0.70 9.97 -15.47
CA ARG A 84 1.69 9.56 -14.48
C ARG A 84 1.75 8.05 -14.40
N PHE A 85 2.93 7.53 -14.06
CA PHE A 85 3.19 6.11 -13.86
C PHE A 85 3.89 5.90 -12.52
N THR A 86 3.54 4.84 -11.81
CA THR A 86 4.28 4.43 -10.60
C THR A 86 5.72 4.06 -10.96
N THR A 87 6.68 4.67 -10.27
CA THR A 87 8.11 4.50 -10.57
C THR A 87 8.72 3.26 -9.93
N ALA A 88 8.04 2.68 -8.94
CA ALA A 88 8.42 1.45 -8.25
C ALA A 88 7.16 0.59 -7.97
N GLN A 89 7.34 -0.71 -7.75
CA GLN A 89 6.30 -1.55 -7.18
C GLN A 89 6.07 -1.12 -5.73
N THR A 90 4.80 -0.96 -5.36
CA THR A 90 4.38 -0.57 -4.02
C THR A 90 3.15 -1.38 -3.58
N GLY A 91 2.60 -1.04 -2.44
CA GLY A 91 1.46 -1.71 -1.86
C GLY A 91 0.99 -1.02 -0.60
N TYR A 92 -0.13 -1.50 -0.06
CA TYR A 92 -0.61 -1.09 1.24
C TYR A 92 -1.50 -2.18 1.83
N ILE A 93 -1.80 -2.06 3.12
CA ILE A 93 -2.80 -2.87 3.79
C ILE A 93 -3.93 -1.98 4.30
N ALA A 94 -5.15 -2.51 4.31
CA ALA A 94 -6.32 -1.81 4.83
C ALA A 94 -7.23 -2.77 5.59
N PRO A 95 -7.95 -2.30 6.64
CA PRO A 95 -9.01 -3.08 7.25
C PRO A 95 -10.03 -3.55 6.20
N GLU A 96 -10.50 -4.79 6.33
CA GLU A 96 -11.55 -5.35 5.47
C GLU A 96 -12.91 -4.73 5.78
N GLY A 97 -13.68 -4.44 4.73
CA GLY A 97 -15.07 -3.97 4.81
C GLY A 97 -15.26 -2.52 4.37
N GLU A 98 -16.46 -2.00 4.65
CA GLU A 98 -16.92 -0.66 4.24
C GLU A 98 -17.03 0.30 5.43
N GLN A 99 -16.48 -0.07 6.59
CA GLN A 99 -16.48 0.74 7.79
C GLN A 99 -15.74 2.06 7.56
N ARG A 100 -16.15 3.04 8.33
CA ARG A 100 -15.54 4.36 8.40
C ARG A 100 -15.00 4.57 9.80
N TYR A 101 -13.88 5.27 9.88
CA TYR A 101 -13.14 5.49 11.11
C TYR A 101 -13.03 7.00 11.38
N ASN A 102 -13.34 7.41 12.60
CA ASN A 102 -13.09 8.78 13.05
C ASN A 102 -11.59 8.92 13.34
N MET A 103 -10.85 9.54 12.43
CA MET A 103 -9.40 9.65 12.53
C MET A 103 -8.98 11.03 13.03
N VAL A 104 -8.10 11.04 14.04
CA VAL A 104 -7.53 12.22 14.67
C VAL A 104 -6.00 12.08 14.69
N ILE A 105 -5.32 12.99 14.00
CA ILE A 105 -3.86 13.10 13.97
C ILE A 105 -3.49 14.46 14.57
N PRO A 106 -3.16 14.50 15.89
CA PRO A 106 -2.89 15.77 16.57
C PRO A 106 -1.70 16.55 15.98
N GLY A 107 -0.72 15.84 15.41
CA GLY A 107 0.50 16.44 14.88
C GLY A 107 0.28 17.47 13.77
N ASN A 108 -0.76 17.29 12.95
CA ASN A 108 -1.11 18.20 11.85
C ASN A 108 -2.57 18.71 11.93
N TYR A 109 -3.20 18.62 13.10
CA TYR A 109 -4.57 19.05 13.34
C TYR A 109 -5.59 18.42 12.38
N PHE A 110 -5.31 17.21 11.90
CA PHE A 110 -6.25 16.46 11.08
C PHE A 110 -7.29 15.78 11.96
N GLU A 111 -8.56 16.01 11.63
CA GLU A 111 -9.71 15.33 12.21
C GLU A 111 -10.76 15.16 11.11
N ALA A 112 -11.07 13.91 10.77
CA ALA A 112 -12.09 13.57 9.78
C ALA A 112 -12.52 12.10 9.89
N GLU A 113 -13.70 11.81 9.39
CA GLU A 113 -14.13 10.44 9.12
C GLU A 113 -13.55 9.97 7.77
N VAL A 114 -12.88 8.82 7.76
CA VAL A 114 -12.26 8.22 6.57
C VAL A 114 -12.72 6.77 6.37
N SER A 115 -12.85 6.32 5.12
CA SER A 115 -13.12 4.89 4.85
C SER A 115 -11.99 3.97 5.31
N ALA A 116 -12.29 2.68 5.45
CA ALA A 116 -11.29 1.66 5.74
C ALA A 116 -10.12 1.64 4.74
N ASP A 117 -10.40 1.81 3.44
CA ASP A 117 -9.37 1.86 2.41
C ASP A 117 -8.47 3.09 2.57
N ALA A 118 -9.06 4.27 2.81
CA ALA A 118 -8.29 5.49 3.07
C ALA A 118 -7.49 5.41 4.38
N ALA A 119 -8.07 4.88 5.45
CA ALA A 119 -7.39 4.68 6.73
C ALA A 119 -6.17 3.78 6.58
N GLY A 120 -6.30 2.67 5.84
CA GLY A 120 -5.19 1.77 5.52
C GLY A 120 -4.08 2.42 4.72
N ILE A 121 -4.43 3.21 3.70
CA ILE A 121 -3.47 3.98 2.90
C ILE A 121 -2.71 4.99 3.77
N ILE A 122 -3.42 5.78 4.60
CA ILE A 122 -2.81 6.77 5.50
C ILE A 122 -1.84 6.08 6.45
N ALA A 123 -2.29 5.04 7.16
CA ALA A 123 -1.46 4.33 8.13
C ALA A 123 -0.22 3.69 7.47
N THR A 124 -0.38 3.09 6.28
CA THR A 124 0.74 2.55 5.50
C THR A 124 1.76 3.64 5.16
N LEU A 125 1.31 4.80 4.66
CA LEU A 125 2.20 5.92 4.30
C LEU A 125 2.93 6.49 5.52
N MET A 126 2.25 6.58 6.66
CA MET A 126 2.82 7.05 7.92
C MET A 126 3.90 6.10 8.44
N ILE A 127 3.65 4.79 8.40
CA ILE A 127 4.64 3.79 8.81
C ILE A 127 5.83 3.74 7.84
N MET A 128 5.62 3.84 6.52
CA MET A 128 6.73 3.96 5.58
C MET A 128 7.57 5.22 5.83
N ASN A 129 6.94 6.35 6.14
CA ASN A 129 7.65 7.59 6.49
C ASN A 129 8.52 7.38 7.74
N TRP A 130 7.91 6.88 8.80
CA TRP A 130 8.60 6.62 10.07
C TRP A 130 9.78 5.66 9.90
N LEU A 131 9.59 4.55 9.19
CA LEU A 131 10.66 3.60 8.89
C LEU A 131 11.78 4.25 8.06
N SER A 132 11.45 5.12 7.11
CA SER A 132 12.46 5.81 6.29
C SER A 132 13.38 6.69 7.15
N TRP A 133 12.83 7.40 8.14
CA TRP A 133 13.60 8.19 9.11
C TRP A 133 14.45 7.29 10.01
N GLN A 134 13.86 6.24 10.59
CA GLN A 134 14.61 5.30 11.44
C GLN A 134 15.80 4.68 10.70
N VAL A 135 15.60 4.27 9.46
CA VAL A 135 16.66 3.66 8.63
C VAL A 135 17.71 4.71 8.22
N ALA A 136 17.32 5.97 8.00
CA ALA A 136 18.27 7.05 7.73
C ALA A 136 19.20 7.31 8.93
N ASP A 137 18.65 7.28 10.16
CA ASP A 137 19.40 7.48 11.40
C ASP A 137 20.39 6.34 11.70
N MET A 138 20.17 5.14 11.16
CA MET A 138 21.07 3.99 11.32
C MET A 138 22.40 4.13 10.55
N GLY A 139 22.51 5.08 9.64
CA GLY A 139 23.76 5.38 8.92
C GLY A 139 23.75 5.05 7.42
N PRO A 140 24.81 5.48 6.71
CA PRO A 140 24.88 5.43 5.24
C PRO A 140 24.84 4.01 4.65
N GLU A 141 25.21 2.98 5.41
CA GLU A 141 25.12 1.57 5.02
C GLU A 141 23.69 1.13 4.68
N TYR A 142 22.68 1.74 5.32
CA TYR A 142 21.26 1.45 5.07
C TYR A 142 20.60 2.36 4.04
N SER A 143 21.37 3.24 3.39
CA SER A 143 20.86 4.20 2.41
C SER A 143 20.06 3.55 1.26
N LYS A 144 20.38 2.32 0.88
CA LYS A 144 19.60 1.56 -0.12
C LYS A 144 18.18 1.24 0.36
N VAL A 145 18.05 0.78 1.60
CA VAL A 145 16.74 0.46 2.21
C VAL A 145 15.90 1.73 2.35
N CYS A 146 16.49 2.81 2.85
CA CYS A 146 15.83 4.12 2.94
C CYS A 146 15.32 4.58 1.56
N LYS A 147 16.15 4.53 0.51
CA LYS A 147 15.74 4.86 -0.87
C LYS A 147 14.58 4.01 -1.36
N HIS A 148 14.55 2.72 -1.05
CA HIS A 148 13.45 1.84 -1.45
C HIS A 148 12.14 2.15 -0.72
N LEU A 149 12.19 2.47 0.58
CA LEU A 149 11.02 2.89 1.34
C LEU A 149 10.44 4.20 0.79
N VAL A 150 11.30 5.20 0.53
CA VAL A 150 10.88 6.48 -0.07
C VAL A 150 10.28 6.25 -1.46
N ALA A 151 10.92 5.46 -2.32
CA ALA A 151 10.40 5.16 -3.65
C ALA A 151 9.02 4.46 -3.62
N ARG A 152 8.79 3.56 -2.66
CA ARG A 152 7.49 2.91 -2.46
C ARG A 152 6.42 3.87 -1.97
N GLN A 153 6.80 4.77 -1.06
CA GLN A 153 5.91 5.81 -0.57
C GLN A 153 5.49 6.77 -1.69
N ASP A 154 6.44 7.24 -2.50
CA ASP A 154 6.17 8.11 -3.65
C ASP A 154 5.32 7.41 -4.71
N ALA A 155 5.62 6.14 -5.01
CA ALA A 155 4.79 5.34 -5.92
C ALA A 155 3.36 5.16 -5.40
N LEU A 156 3.15 5.04 -4.08
CA LEU A 156 1.80 4.94 -3.50
C LEU A 156 1.07 6.28 -3.56
N LYS A 157 1.76 7.40 -3.36
CA LYS A 157 1.21 8.75 -3.59
C LYS A 157 0.83 8.97 -5.04
N ASP A 158 1.66 8.52 -5.98
CA ASP A 158 1.35 8.58 -7.42
C ASP A 158 0.12 7.73 -7.75
N TYR A 159 0.04 6.53 -7.19
CA TYR A 159 -1.09 5.63 -7.36
C TYR A 159 -2.41 6.28 -6.93
N ILE A 160 -2.47 6.93 -5.75
CA ILE A 160 -3.66 7.66 -5.25
C ILE A 160 -4.13 8.71 -6.27
N SER A 161 -3.19 9.44 -6.87
CA SER A 161 -3.47 10.42 -7.92
C SER A 161 -3.96 9.76 -9.22
N ILE A 162 -3.32 8.66 -9.64
CA ILE A 162 -3.65 7.90 -10.86
C ILE A 162 -5.07 7.38 -10.83
N ILE A 163 -5.48 6.79 -9.70
CA ILE A 163 -6.84 6.24 -9.54
C ILE A 163 -7.87 7.30 -9.19
N LYS A 164 -7.45 8.55 -8.99
CA LYS A 164 -8.29 9.66 -8.50
C LYS A 164 -9.10 9.23 -7.27
N HIS A 165 -8.39 8.75 -6.26
CA HIS A 165 -9.03 8.18 -5.07
C HIS A 165 -10.09 9.16 -4.53
N PRO A 166 -11.33 8.71 -4.23
CA PRO A 166 -12.42 9.61 -3.84
C PRO A 166 -12.09 10.45 -2.60
N GLU A 167 -11.28 9.89 -1.69
CA GLU A 167 -10.82 10.55 -0.46
C GLU A 167 -9.37 11.05 -0.55
N ALA A 168 -8.82 11.24 -1.76
CA ALA A 168 -7.43 11.69 -1.95
C ALA A 168 -7.12 12.96 -1.14
N TYR A 169 -8.05 13.91 -1.09
CA TYR A 169 -7.87 15.16 -0.32
C TYR A 169 -7.73 14.90 1.19
N LEU A 170 -8.46 13.92 1.75
CA LEU A 170 -8.33 13.53 3.16
C LEU A 170 -7.01 12.81 3.39
N ILE A 171 -6.64 11.90 2.48
CA ILE A 171 -5.40 11.15 2.58
C ILE A 171 -4.19 12.10 2.60
N TYR A 172 -4.11 13.03 1.64
CA TYR A 172 -3.00 13.98 1.59
C TYR A 172 -2.98 14.93 2.78
N ARG A 173 -4.14 15.40 3.26
CA ARG A 173 -4.21 16.24 4.46
C ARG A 173 -3.79 15.49 5.73
N ALA A 174 -4.07 14.21 5.82
CA ALA A 174 -3.70 13.38 6.97
C ALA A 174 -2.20 13.12 7.08
N ILE A 175 -1.48 13.14 5.95
CA ILE A 175 -0.03 12.84 5.90
C ILE A 175 0.85 14.08 5.70
N ASP A 176 0.26 15.28 5.75
CA ASP A 176 0.96 16.57 5.71
C ASP A 176 1.79 16.78 6.99
#